data_AF-A0A5E4KKY1-F1
#
_entry.id   AF-A0A5E4KKY1-F1
#
_cell.length_a   1.000
_cell.length_b   1.000
_cell.length_c   1.000
_cell.angle_alpha   90.00
_cell.angle_beta   90.00
_cell.angle_gamma   90.00
#
_symmetry.space_group_name_H-M   'P 1'
#
loop_
_entity.id
_entity.type
_entity.pdbx_description
1 polymer ?
#
loop_
_entity_poly.entity_id
_entity_poly.type
_entity_poly.pdbx_seq_one_letter_code
_entity_poly.pdbx_strand_id
1 'polypeptide(L)'
;MQEQGRIATGTIINFIIIIITVILITGCIQDKSVTNIKPEQDQQNPTLKETAIPGTEIERISSELDIMRLKGWNNLAGQLGQPKTTSLLWYHLKTSHDLDIKMVFGNPNKLNSALAILVSKSGESALPRTSIKGSDYYIIDPMTPAIIADFKFGDMFDDPGGGNNFLAGNFRLRQEDTNKVEQWVREMGIDLRYSDIQGK
;
A
#
# COMPACT_ATOMS: atom_id res chain seq x y z
N MET A 1 57.45 15.77 27.68
CA MET A 1 56.77 14.50 27.96
C MET A 1 55.59 14.77 28.89
N GLN A 2 54.39 14.51 28.36
CA GLN A 2 53.07 14.30 28.99
C GLN A 2 52.50 15.29 30.03
N GLU A 3 51.69 16.21 29.51
CA GLU A 3 50.22 16.28 29.61
C GLU A 3 49.49 16.23 30.98
N GLN A 4 48.80 17.35 31.22
CA GLN A 4 47.58 17.65 31.99
C GLN A 4 46.58 16.47 32.07
N GLY A 5 45.63 16.33 33.00
CA GLY A 5 44.84 17.23 33.86
C GLY A 5 43.62 16.37 34.31
N ARG A 6 43.38 16.21 35.61
CA ARG A 6 42.37 16.89 36.43
C ARG A 6 40.87 16.63 36.07
N ILE A 7 40.18 15.97 37.02
CA ILE A 7 38.80 16.18 37.53
C ILE A 7 37.60 15.85 36.63
N ALA A 8 36.62 15.13 37.22
CA ALA A 8 35.18 15.45 37.23
C ALA A 8 34.23 14.25 37.03
N THR A 9 34.43 13.17 37.79
CA THR A 9 33.41 12.10 37.93
C THR A 9 32.27 12.47 38.89
N GLY A 10 32.37 13.60 39.62
CA GLY A 10 31.35 14.04 40.58
C GLY A 10 30.21 14.92 40.02
N THR A 11 30.32 15.41 38.79
CA THR A 11 29.36 16.40 38.25
C THR A 11 28.28 15.79 37.35
N ILE A 12 28.44 14.55 36.88
CA ILE A 12 27.51 13.93 35.92
C ILE A 12 26.27 13.34 36.62
N ILE A 13 26.40 12.87 37.87
CA ILE A 13 25.29 12.26 38.62
C ILE A 13 24.27 13.32 39.10
N ASN A 14 24.72 14.55 39.39
CA ASN A 14 23.83 15.64 39.84
C ASN A 14 22.99 16.27 38.71
N PHE A 15 23.35 16.11 37.43
CA PHE A 15 22.56 16.63 36.31
C PHE A 15 21.38 15.71 35.94
N ILE A 16 21.49 14.39 36.16
CA ILE A 16 20.43 13.43 35.83
C ILE A 16 19.25 13.51 36.82
N ILE A 17 19.51 13.84 38.09
CA ILE A 17 18.47 13.91 39.13
C ILE A 17 17.60 15.18 38.99
N ILE A 18 18.17 16.29 38.50
CA ILE A 18 17.45 17.56 38.33
C ILE A 18 16.50 17.54 37.12
N ILE A 19 16.81 16.80 36.06
CA ILE A 19 15.95 16.70 34.86
C ILE A 19 14.71 15.82 35.13
N ILE A 20 14.80 14.84 36.03
CA ILE A 20 13.67 13.95 36.37
C ILE A 20 12.66 14.63 37.31
N THR A 21 13.06 15.66 38.06
CA THR A 21 12.16 16.36 39.00
C THR A 21 11.30 17.46 38.36
N VAL A 22 11.64 17.95 37.16
CA VAL A 22 10.90 19.04 36.49
C VAL A 22 9.71 18.54 35.65
N ILE A 23 9.62 17.25 35.35
CA ILE A 23 8.52 16.70 34.51
C ILE A 23 7.30 16.26 35.34
N LEU A 24 7.38 16.25 36.68
CA LEU A 24 6.30 15.76 37.55
C LEU A 24 5.38 16.84 38.16
N ILE A 25 5.53 18.12 37.80
CA ILE A 25 4.75 19.22 38.43
C ILE A 25 4.00 20.13 37.44
N THR A 26 3.76 19.68 36.21
CA THR A 26 2.95 20.48 35.25
C THR A 26 1.90 19.62 34.58
N GLY A 27 0.73 19.55 35.20
CA GLY A 27 -0.42 18.85 34.60
C GLY A 27 -1.54 18.44 35.56
N CYS A 28 -1.78 19.17 36.65
CA CYS A 28 -3.00 19.03 37.44
C CYS A 28 -3.61 20.42 37.63
N ILE A 29 -4.44 20.84 36.67
CA ILE A 29 -5.46 21.86 36.91
C ILE A 29 -6.80 21.17 36.70
N GLN A 30 -7.48 20.94 37.82
CA GLN A 30 -8.91 20.69 37.86
C GLN A 30 -9.62 22.00 37.56
N ASP A 31 -10.44 22.01 36.51
CA ASP A 31 -11.66 22.82 36.54
C ASP A 31 -12.84 21.86 36.66
N LYS A 32 -13.48 21.91 37.82
CA LYS A 32 -14.81 21.34 38.04
C LYS A 32 -15.81 22.25 37.34
N SER A 33 -16.48 21.73 36.32
CA SER A 33 -17.85 22.15 36.04
C SER A 33 -18.72 20.91 35.94
N VAL A 34 -19.69 20.84 36.87
CA VAL A 34 -20.73 19.83 36.91
C VAL A 34 -21.73 20.18 35.83
N THR A 35 -21.88 19.33 34.81
CA THR A 35 -23.17 19.17 34.12
C THR A 35 -23.31 17.72 33.71
N ASN A 36 -24.42 17.16 34.18
CA ASN A 36 -24.81 15.76 34.11
C ASN A 36 -25.25 15.42 32.68
N ILE A 37 -24.41 14.74 31.87
CA ILE A 37 -24.85 14.14 30.61
C ILE A 37 -24.14 12.79 30.40
N LYS A 38 -24.97 11.74 30.38
CA LYS A 38 -24.76 10.34 29.98
C LYS A 38 -23.64 10.12 28.93
N PRO A 39 -22.69 9.18 29.12
CA PRO A 39 -21.77 8.81 28.05
C PRO A 39 -22.46 7.82 27.11
N GLU A 40 -22.84 8.34 25.93
CA GLU A 40 -23.07 7.53 24.75
C GLU A 40 -21.69 7.25 24.14
N GLN A 41 -21.33 5.97 24.07
CA GLN A 41 -20.09 5.52 23.45
C GLN A 41 -20.22 5.65 21.93
N ASP A 42 -19.89 6.81 21.38
CA ASP A 42 -19.42 6.89 20.01
C ASP A 42 -17.90 6.72 20.01
N GLN A 43 -17.46 5.49 19.74
CA GLN A 43 -16.12 5.22 19.25
C GLN A 43 -15.98 5.86 17.86
N GLN A 44 -15.70 7.17 17.81
CA GLN A 44 -15.02 7.74 16.67
C GLN A 44 -13.58 7.22 16.68
N ASN A 45 -13.40 6.08 16.00
CA ASN A 45 -12.13 5.72 15.41
C ASN A 45 -11.61 6.97 14.67
N PRO A 46 -10.41 7.50 14.96
CA PRO A 46 -9.89 8.60 14.18
C PRO A 46 -9.69 8.08 12.75
N THR A 47 -10.64 8.40 11.87
CA THR A 47 -10.48 8.30 10.43
C THR A 47 -9.21 9.07 10.12
N LEU A 48 -8.14 8.33 9.83
CA LEU A 48 -6.92 8.85 9.23
C LEU A 48 -7.41 9.59 7.99
N LYS A 49 -7.41 10.93 8.03
CA LYS A 49 -7.68 11.73 6.85
C LYS A 49 -6.52 11.46 5.91
N GLU A 50 -6.73 10.53 5.00
CA GLU A 50 -5.90 10.36 3.84
C GLU A 50 -5.88 11.72 3.13
N THR A 51 -4.72 12.37 3.16
CA THR A 51 -4.54 13.66 2.49
C THR A 51 -4.73 13.37 1.01
N ALA A 52 -5.87 13.76 0.44
CA ALA A 52 -6.16 13.53 -0.97
C ALA A 52 -5.03 14.14 -1.79
N ILE A 53 -4.24 13.30 -2.46
CA ILE A 53 -3.17 13.76 -3.34
C ILE A 53 -3.86 14.53 -4.49
N PRO A 54 -3.57 15.82 -4.67
CA PRO A 54 -4.15 16.58 -5.77
C PRO A 54 -3.67 15.96 -7.09
N GLY A 55 -4.61 15.66 -7.98
CA GLY A 55 -4.35 14.97 -9.23
C GLY A 55 -5.56 14.19 -9.73
N THR A 56 -5.46 13.70 -10.96
CA THR A 56 -6.36 12.71 -11.54
C THR A 56 -6.30 11.39 -10.77
N GLU A 57 -7.29 10.52 -10.97
CA GLU A 57 -7.32 9.24 -10.26
C GLU A 57 -6.11 8.38 -10.61
N ILE A 58 -5.66 8.41 -11.88
CA ILE A 58 -4.44 7.69 -12.29
C ILE A 58 -3.17 8.22 -11.61
N GLU A 59 -3.07 9.52 -11.33
CA GLU A 59 -1.92 10.11 -10.63
C GLU A 59 -1.88 9.72 -9.14
N ARG A 60 -3.05 9.54 -8.53
CA ARG A 60 -3.17 9.00 -7.18
C ARG A 60 -2.70 7.54 -7.15
N ILE A 61 -3.19 6.73 -8.08
CA ILE A 61 -2.73 5.34 -8.26
C ILE A 61 -1.22 5.31 -8.46
N SER A 62 -0.67 6.13 -9.36
CA SER A 62 0.78 6.18 -9.59
C SER A 62 1.56 6.48 -8.30
N SER A 63 1.05 7.40 -7.47
CA SER A 63 1.67 7.76 -6.20
C SER A 63 1.60 6.62 -5.17
N GLU A 64 0.48 5.91 -5.11
CA GLU A 64 0.30 4.71 -4.28
C GLU A 64 1.27 3.60 -4.70
N LEU A 65 1.39 3.33 -6.01
CA LEU A 65 2.34 2.36 -6.57
C LEU A 65 3.79 2.71 -6.19
N ASP A 66 4.15 4.00 -6.20
CA ASP A 66 5.46 4.48 -5.75
C ASP A 66 5.70 4.20 -4.27
N ILE A 67 4.71 4.41 -3.41
CA ILE A 67 4.78 4.10 -1.98
C ILE A 67 4.95 2.58 -1.77
N MET A 68 4.18 1.76 -2.49
CA MET A 68 4.28 0.29 -2.42
C MET A 68 5.68 -0.18 -2.85
N ARG A 69 6.21 0.38 -3.94
CA ARG A 69 7.57 0.11 -4.43
C ARG A 69 8.62 0.44 -3.36
N LEU A 70 8.54 1.63 -2.75
CA LEU A 70 9.45 2.07 -1.69
C LEU A 70 9.40 1.16 -0.46
N LYS A 71 8.23 0.57 -0.20
CA LYS A 71 8.02 -0.39 0.90
C LYS A 71 8.30 -1.84 0.50
N GLY A 72 9.12 -2.06 -0.53
CA GLY A 72 9.68 -3.37 -0.84
C GLY A 72 8.74 -4.31 -1.60
N TRP A 73 7.69 -3.78 -2.26
CA TRP A 73 6.78 -4.59 -3.08
C TRP A 73 7.52 -5.51 -4.06
N ASN A 74 8.58 -5.04 -4.72
CA ASN A 74 9.31 -5.85 -5.70
C ASN A 74 9.86 -7.16 -5.09
N ASN A 75 10.20 -7.16 -3.80
CA ASN A 75 10.62 -8.38 -3.11
C ASN A 75 9.44 -9.34 -2.94
N LEU A 76 8.31 -8.86 -2.43
CA LEU A 76 7.08 -9.64 -2.31
C LEU A 76 6.65 -10.19 -3.68
N ALA A 77 6.62 -9.33 -4.70
CA ALA A 77 6.29 -9.70 -6.06
C ALA A 77 7.20 -10.82 -6.61
N GLY A 78 8.50 -10.76 -6.32
CA GLY A 78 9.45 -11.82 -6.66
C GLY A 78 9.15 -13.15 -5.99
N GLN A 79 8.68 -13.13 -4.73
CA GLN A 79 8.32 -14.35 -3.98
C GLN A 79 6.98 -14.97 -4.41
N LEU A 80 6.08 -14.16 -4.96
CA LEU A 80 4.75 -14.58 -5.41
C LEU A 80 4.75 -14.99 -6.90
N GLY A 81 5.59 -14.34 -7.70
CA GLY A 81 5.56 -14.44 -9.15
C GLY A 81 4.43 -13.63 -9.77
N GLN A 82 4.62 -13.27 -11.05
CA GLN A 82 3.79 -12.29 -11.74
C GLN A 82 2.27 -12.55 -11.72
N PRO A 83 1.76 -13.77 -11.99
CA PRO A 83 0.31 -14.01 -11.98
C PRO A 83 -0.35 -13.67 -10.64
N LYS A 84 0.25 -14.13 -9.53
CA LYS A 84 -0.29 -13.91 -8.18
C LYS A 84 -0.16 -12.44 -7.75
N THR A 85 0.95 -11.82 -8.08
CA THR A 85 1.17 -10.38 -7.84
C THR A 85 0.16 -9.53 -8.61
N THR A 86 -0.18 -9.92 -9.84
CA THR A 86 -1.22 -9.25 -10.64
C THR A 86 -2.57 -9.31 -9.94
N SER A 87 -2.97 -10.49 -9.43
CA SER A 87 -4.21 -10.64 -8.67
C SER A 87 -4.24 -9.84 -7.39
N LEU A 88 -3.13 -9.86 -6.64
CA LEU A 88 -3.01 -9.11 -5.40
C LEU A 88 -3.20 -7.61 -5.66
N LEU A 89 -2.49 -7.07 -6.64
CA LEU A 89 -2.56 -5.65 -7.00
C LEU A 89 -3.93 -5.29 -7.58
N TRP A 90 -4.49 -6.14 -8.44
CA TRP A 90 -5.81 -5.92 -9.02
C TRP A 90 -6.89 -5.80 -7.94
N TYR A 91 -6.92 -6.73 -6.98
CA TYR A 91 -7.90 -6.69 -5.92
C TYR A 91 -7.72 -5.41 -5.08
N HIS A 92 -6.48 -5.08 -4.71
CA HIS A 92 -6.19 -3.87 -3.96
C HIS A 92 -6.73 -2.65 -4.68
N LEU A 93 -6.31 -2.41 -5.92
CA LEU A 93 -6.69 -1.22 -6.66
C LEU A 93 -8.20 -1.19 -6.97
N LYS A 94 -8.81 -2.33 -7.30
CA LYS A 94 -10.26 -2.40 -7.58
C LYS A 94 -11.10 -2.12 -6.34
N THR A 95 -10.59 -2.43 -5.16
CA THR A 95 -11.31 -2.17 -3.89
C THR A 95 -10.98 -0.81 -3.29
N SER A 96 -9.80 -0.25 -3.60
CA SER A 96 -9.40 1.09 -3.16
C SER A 96 -9.94 2.19 -4.08
N HIS A 97 -10.11 1.90 -5.38
CA HIS A 97 -10.54 2.87 -6.40
C HIS A 97 -11.84 2.41 -7.06
N ASP A 98 -12.76 3.34 -7.28
CA ASP A 98 -14.01 3.11 -8.03
C ASP A 98 -13.75 3.10 -9.55
N LEU A 99 -12.86 2.21 -9.99
CA LEU A 99 -12.43 2.08 -11.38
C LEU A 99 -12.63 0.66 -11.90
N ASP A 100 -13.01 0.56 -13.17
CA ASP A 100 -13.00 -0.70 -13.91
C ASP A 100 -11.57 -1.05 -14.33
N ILE A 101 -10.85 -1.70 -13.41
CA ILE A 101 -9.49 -2.19 -13.63
C ILE A 101 -9.57 -3.60 -14.21
N LYS A 102 -8.93 -3.80 -15.37
CA LYS A 102 -8.92 -5.07 -16.09
C LYS A 102 -7.57 -5.75 -15.99
N MET A 103 -7.56 -7.09 -16.01
CA MET A 103 -6.33 -7.83 -16.21
C MET A 103 -6.08 -8.03 -17.70
N VAL A 104 -4.85 -7.78 -18.13
CA VAL A 104 -4.39 -8.02 -19.49
C VAL A 104 -3.27 -9.05 -19.48
N PHE A 105 -3.22 -9.87 -20.52
CA PHE A 105 -2.33 -11.01 -20.64
C PHE A 105 -1.47 -10.84 -21.89
N GLY A 106 -0.19 -11.16 -21.74
CA GLY A 106 0.83 -10.95 -22.74
C GLY A 106 0.77 -11.99 -23.86
N ASN A 107 1.36 -11.65 -25.00
CA ASN A 107 1.54 -12.53 -26.14
C ASN A 107 3.04 -12.80 -26.39
N PRO A 108 3.50 -14.06 -26.50
CA PRO A 108 2.71 -15.31 -26.49
C PRO A 108 2.46 -15.87 -25.07
N ASN A 109 3.12 -15.31 -24.06
CA ASN A 109 3.06 -15.85 -22.70
C ASN A 109 1.92 -15.22 -21.89
N LYS A 110 0.85 -15.99 -21.65
CA LYS A 110 -0.27 -15.56 -20.80
C LYS A 110 0.09 -15.37 -19.33
N LEU A 111 1.20 -15.91 -18.84
CA LEU A 111 1.65 -15.64 -17.46
C LEU A 111 2.27 -14.25 -17.31
N ASN A 112 2.71 -13.63 -18.42
CA ASN A 112 3.07 -12.23 -18.45
C ASN A 112 1.79 -11.40 -18.39
N SER A 113 1.38 -10.99 -17.20
CA SER A 113 0.10 -10.32 -16.93
C SER A 113 0.32 -8.94 -16.33
N ALA A 114 -0.58 -8.02 -16.63
CA ALA A 114 -0.55 -6.64 -16.19
C ALA A 114 -1.97 -6.15 -15.90
N LEU A 115 -2.09 -4.95 -15.36
CA LEU A 115 -3.40 -4.29 -15.18
C LEU A 115 -3.57 -3.21 -16.23
N ALA A 116 -4.80 -3.02 -16.69
CA ALA A 116 -5.17 -1.97 -17.62
C ALA A 116 -6.28 -1.12 -17.03
N ILE A 117 -6.08 0.20 -17.04
CA ILE A 117 -7.04 1.20 -16.59
C ILE A 117 -7.37 2.11 -17.76
N LEU A 118 -8.65 2.25 -18.08
CA LEU A 118 -9.08 3.08 -19.22
C LEU A 118 -8.81 4.56 -18.94
N VAL A 119 -8.13 5.26 -19.85
CA VAL A 119 -7.75 6.68 -19.68
C VAL A 119 -9.01 7.55 -19.48
N SER A 120 -10.04 7.32 -20.29
CA SER A 120 -11.30 8.09 -20.24
C SER A 120 -12.09 7.95 -18.94
N LYS A 121 -11.71 7.01 -18.05
CA LYS A 121 -12.33 6.79 -16.75
C LYS A 121 -11.46 7.21 -15.58
N SER A 122 -10.15 7.28 -15.77
CA SER A 122 -9.18 7.57 -14.71
C SER A 122 -8.58 8.99 -14.79
N GLY A 123 -8.86 9.70 -15.87
CA GLY A 123 -8.40 11.07 -16.10
C GLY A 123 -7.16 11.12 -16.99
N GLU A 124 -7.04 12.20 -17.74
CA GLU A 124 -5.89 12.44 -18.62
C GLU A 124 -4.69 12.90 -17.79
N SER A 125 -3.55 12.25 -18.00
CA SER A 125 -2.27 12.58 -17.37
C SER A 125 -1.13 12.40 -18.38
N ALA A 126 0.04 12.98 -18.08
CA ALA A 126 1.27 12.83 -18.87
C ALA A 126 1.91 11.43 -18.75
N LEU A 127 1.34 10.56 -17.94
CA LEU A 127 1.75 9.17 -17.76
C LEU A 127 1.69 8.38 -19.09
N PRO A 128 2.55 7.36 -19.26
CA PRO A 128 2.59 6.61 -20.51
C PRO A 128 1.30 5.82 -20.74
N ARG A 129 0.85 5.77 -21.99
CA ARG A 129 -0.38 5.11 -22.42
C ARG A 129 -0.13 4.12 -23.55
N THR A 130 -0.95 3.08 -23.59
CA THR A 130 -0.93 2.05 -24.63
C THR A 130 -2.32 1.96 -25.25
N SER A 131 -2.38 1.96 -26.58
CA SER A 131 -3.65 1.76 -27.29
C SER A 131 -3.91 0.27 -27.50
N ILE A 132 -5.02 -0.24 -26.98
CA ILE A 132 -5.45 -1.63 -27.11
C ILE A 132 -6.83 -1.63 -27.77
N LYS A 133 -6.92 -2.21 -28.97
CA LYS A 133 -8.17 -2.32 -29.75
C LYS A 133 -8.89 -0.96 -29.93
N GLY A 134 -8.13 0.12 -30.13
CA GLY A 134 -8.66 1.46 -30.40
C GLY A 134 -9.10 2.25 -29.14
N SER A 135 -8.76 1.77 -27.95
CA SER A 135 -8.95 2.50 -26.69
C SER A 135 -7.60 2.67 -25.99
N ASP A 136 -7.41 3.82 -25.34
CA ASP A 136 -6.18 4.12 -24.63
C ASP A 136 -6.28 3.68 -23.16
N TYR A 137 -5.23 3.00 -22.70
CA TYR A 137 -5.12 2.48 -21.34
C TYR A 137 -3.80 2.92 -20.71
N TYR A 138 -3.84 3.13 -19.39
CA TYR A 138 -2.66 3.07 -18.54
C TYR A 138 -2.40 1.60 -18.19
N ILE A 139 -1.19 1.12 -18.44
CA ILE A 139 -0.80 -0.26 -18.14
C ILE A 139 0.08 -0.27 -16.91
N ILE A 140 -0.26 -1.08 -15.91
CA ILE A 140 0.49 -1.21 -14.67
C ILE A 140 1.25 -2.54 -14.69
N ASP A 141 2.57 -2.47 -14.58
CA ASP A 141 3.42 -3.65 -14.33
C ASP A 141 3.28 -4.06 -12.85
N PRO A 142 2.76 -5.26 -12.55
CA PRO A 142 2.61 -5.70 -11.17
C PRO A 142 3.94 -6.11 -10.52
N MET A 143 4.97 -6.46 -11.29
CA MET A 143 6.27 -6.87 -10.73
C MET A 143 7.09 -5.68 -10.25
N THR A 144 6.96 -4.56 -10.95
CA THR A 144 7.50 -3.26 -10.57
C THR A 144 6.33 -2.28 -10.62
N PRO A 145 5.57 -2.09 -9.51
CA PRO A 145 4.29 -1.41 -9.50
C PRO A 145 4.50 0.01 -10.01
N ALA A 146 4.19 0.20 -11.29
CA ALA A 146 4.46 1.40 -12.06
C ALA A 146 3.65 1.37 -13.35
N ILE A 147 3.31 2.55 -13.84
CA ILE A 147 2.65 2.72 -15.14
C ILE A 147 3.72 2.68 -16.24
N ILE A 148 3.54 1.79 -17.21
CA ILE A 148 4.52 1.49 -18.26
C ILE A 148 3.94 1.73 -19.65
N ALA A 149 4.81 2.03 -20.62
CA ALA A 149 4.43 2.20 -22.03
C ALA A 149 4.40 0.86 -22.79
N ASP A 150 5.26 -0.08 -22.39
CA ASP A 150 5.60 -1.26 -23.19
C ASP A 150 4.99 -2.53 -22.61
N PHE A 151 3.80 -2.91 -23.08
CA PHE A 151 3.20 -4.21 -22.80
C PHE A 151 2.76 -4.89 -24.09
N LYS A 152 3.29 -6.08 -24.35
CA LYS A 152 2.92 -6.86 -25.53
C LYS A 152 1.59 -7.57 -25.33
N PHE A 153 0.50 -6.85 -25.61
CA PHE A 153 -0.86 -7.30 -25.44
C PHE A 153 -1.21 -8.58 -26.22
N GLY A 154 -1.92 -9.50 -25.57
CA GLY A 154 -2.55 -10.69 -26.16
C GLY A 154 -4.05 -10.71 -25.94
N ASP A 155 -4.48 -11.01 -24.71
CA ASP A 155 -5.91 -11.14 -24.30
C ASP A 155 -6.23 -10.24 -23.09
N MET A 156 -7.52 -10.00 -22.81
CA MET A 156 -8.01 -9.18 -21.67
C MET A 156 -9.17 -9.90 -20.96
N PHE A 157 -9.17 -9.92 -19.62
CA PHE A 157 -10.25 -10.50 -18.80
C PHE A 157 -10.62 -9.57 -17.63
N ASP A 158 -11.89 -9.63 -17.21
CA ASP A 158 -12.44 -8.82 -16.12
C ASP A 158 -12.26 -9.46 -14.72
N ASP A 159 -12.05 -10.78 -14.63
CA ASP A 159 -11.88 -11.52 -13.37
C ASP A 159 -10.97 -12.77 -13.54
N PRO A 160 -9.84 -12.88 -12.81
CA PRO A 160 -8.98 -14.07 -12.80
C PRO A 160 -9.56 -15.27 -12.01
N GLY A 161 -10.57 -15.04 -11.14
CA GLY A 161 -11.17 -16.07 -10.29
C GLY A 161 -12.27 -16.88 -10.97
N GLY A 162 -12.75 -16.44 -12.15
CA GLY A 162 -13.80 -17.11 -12.92
C GLY A 162 -13.41 -18.52 -13.38
N GLY A 163 -14.41 -19.35 -13.71
CA GLY A 163 -14.33 -20.82 -13.94
C GLY A 163 -13.39 -21.35 -15.03
N ASN A 164 -12.42 -20.58 -15.48
CA ASN A 164 -11.28 -21.04 -16.26
C ASN A 164 -10.20 -21.64 -15.34
N ASN A 165 -10.00 -22.95 -15.45
CA ASN A 165 -8.99 -23.69 -14.69
C ASN A 165 -7.56 -23.14 -14.83
N PHE A 166 -7.23 -22.50 -15.95
CA PHE A 166 -5.93 -21.87 -16.16
C PHE A 166 -5.71 -20.67 -15.24
N LEU A 167 -6.71 -19.81 -15.08
CA LEU A 167 -6.60 -18.62 -14.25
C LEU A 167 -6.63 -19.01 -12.77
N ALA A 168 -7.57 -19.87 -12.36
CA ALA A 168 -7.65 -20.37 -10.99
C ALA A 168 -6.37 -21.08 -10.50
N GLY A 169 -5.65 -21.78 -11.39
CA GLY A 169 -4.41 -22.48 -11.04
C GLY A 169 -3.18 -21.58 -10.85
N ASN A 170 -3.10 -20.47 -11.59
CA ASN A 170 -1.90 -19.62 -11.64
C ASN A 170 -2.06 -18.30 -10.87
N PHE A 171 -3.26 -17.73 -10.83
CA PHE A 171 -3.53 -16.39 -10.32
C PHE A 171 -4.06 -16.36 -8.88
N ARG A 172 -4.42 -17.52 -8.32
CA ARG A 172 -4.93 -17.63 -6.96
C ARG A 172 -3.81 -17.63 -5.93
N LEU A 173 -3.97 -16.82 -4.90
CA LEU A 173 -3.14 -16.87 -3.69
C LEU A 173 -3.46 -18.15 -2.90
N ARG A 174 -2.42 -18.94 -2.61
CA ARG A 174 -2.48 -20.08 -1.69
C ARG A 174 -2.13 -19.60 -0.29
N GLN A 175 -2.36 -20.44 0.73
CA GLN A 175 -2.05 -20.10 2.12
C GLN A 175 -0.60 -19.63 2.31
N GLU A 176 0.36 -20.29 1.66
CA GLU A 176 1.77 -19.91 1.70
C GLU A 176 2.04 -18.51 1.11
N ASP A 177 1.25 -18.10 0.11
CA ASP A 177 1.32 -16.77 -0.48
C ASP A 177 0.69 -15.74 0.45
N THR A 178 -0.49 -16.07 1.01
CA THR A 178 -1.18 -15.24 2.00
C THR A 178 -0.30 -14.94 3.21
N ASN A 179 0.41 -15.93 3.73
CA ASN A 179 1.32 -15.75 4.86
C ASN A 179 2.46 -14.76 4.53
N LYS A 180 2.99 -14.77 3.30
CA LYS A 180 4.01 -13.81 2.85
C LYS A 180 3.42 -12.40 2.75
N VAL A 181 2.21 -12.27 2.22
CA VAL A 181 1.50 -10.98 2.11
C VAL A 181 1.24 -10.40 3.51
N GLU A 182 0.69 -11.19 4.43
CA GLU A 182 0.42 -10.78 5.82
C GLU A 182 1.69 -10.36 6.55
N GLN A 183 2.77 -11.12 6.37
CA GLN A 183 4.06 -10.77 6.93
C GLN A 183 4.55 -9.41 6.39
N TRP A 184 4.51 -9.22 5.08
CA TRP A 184 4.93 -7.96 4.45
C TRP A 184 4.07 -6.77 4.89
N VAL A 185 2.75 -6.92 4.92
CA VAL A 185 1.80 -5.91 5.40
C VAL A 185 2.13 -5.48 6.83
N ARG A 186 2.39 -6.45 7.72
CA ARG A 186 2.75 -6.20 9.12
C ARG A 186 4.11 -5.51 9.26
N GLU A 187 5.11 -5.94 8.50
CA GLU A 187 6.48 -5.40 8.59
C GLU A 187 6.58 -3.99 8.01
N MET A 188 5.85 -3.70 6.93
CA MET A 188 5.95 -2.43 6.20
C MET A 188 4.87 -1.42 6.60
N GLY A 189 3.87 -1.83 7.37
CA GLY A 189 2.75 -0.98 7.79
C GLY A 189 2.01 -0.40 6.58
N ILE A 190 1.60 -1.24 5.63
CA ILE A 190 0.79 -0.86 4.47
C ILE A 190 -0.65 -1.30 4.73
N ASP A 191 -1.61 -0.44 4.39
CA ASP A 191 -3.00 -0.87 4.25
C ASP A 191 -3.18 -1.52 2.86
N LEU A 192 -3.10 -2.85 2.81
CA LEU A 192 -3.28 -3.62 1.57
C LEU A 192 -4.61 -4.37 1.64
N ARG A 193 -5.52 -4.03 0.74
CA ARG A 193 -6.76 -4.78 0.55
C ARG A 193 -6.47 -5.99 -0.34
N TYR A 194 -6.78 -7.18 0.15
CA TYR A 194 -6.71 -8.42 -0.62
C TYR A 194 -7.80 -9.39 -0.15
N SER A 195 -8.39 -10.15 -1.07
CA SER A 195 -9.25 -11.28 -0.71
C SER A 195 -8.44 -12.54 -0.85
N ASP A 196 -8.50 -13.40 0.16
CA ASP A 196 -8.32 -14.82 -0.12
C ASP A 196 -9.47 -15.21 -1.07
N ILE A 197 -9.22 -16.01 -2.10
CA ILE A 197 -10.34 -16.55 -2.90
C ILE A 197 -10.99 -17.73 -2.12
N GLN A 198 -10.97 -17.70 -0.79
CA GLN A 198 -11.67 -18.67 0.07
C GLN A 198 -12.87 -18.03 0.79
N GLY A 199 -13.05 -16.71 0.72
CA GLY A 199 -14.23 -16.04 1.23
C GLY A 199 -14.36 -16.20 2.75
N LYS A 200 -13.26 -16.06 3.48
CA LYS A 200 -13.28 -15.95 4.94
C LYS A 200 -12.65 -14.65 5.42
#